data_AF-A0A396D205-F1
#
_entry.id   AF-A0A396D205-F1
#
_cell.length_a   1.000
_cell.length_b   1.000
_cell.length_c   1.000
_cell.angle_alpha   90.00
_cell.angle_beta   90.00
_cell.angle_gamma   90.00
#
_symmetry.space_group_name_H-M   'P 1'
#
loop_
_entity.id
_entity.type
_entity.pdbx_description
1 polymer ?
#
loop_
_entity_poly.entity_id
_entity_poly.type
_entity_poly.pdbx_seq_one_letter_code
_entity_poly.pdbx_strand_id
1 'polypeptide(L)'
;MTITEIDEKFMREALAEARAAAAVGEVPIGAVVVRDGEIVARAHNRRELDQDPSAHAEFAAVCAAAQALGRWRLSDCTVYVTLEPCCMCAGLMVNARVGRCVYGASDAKAGALGSLYDLNADSRLNHRFHVTAGVLADECRAVLSNYFAGLRGADGVGCGCGANLEAHVAHAEALADGEDLAGETLDFGPVQRRPRRVLLAIDSFKGSVSSAQAEEVVAEGVRRVWPDAEVCTLLLADGGEGTLDAIAACGGELSTCEVAGPLGERVSARMLVDGERESAVIEMAEAAGIGYSPCAESAALAASTYGVGELMLRAVRAGAKTIYIGLGGSATNDGGAGMLQALGAHVVDDQGCNIAPGLAGLEHVTSIDLAPALQALDDARIVVLSDVENPLVGRRGALAVFGGQKGLPADDAEALNRCDSWMVGYGRLLDAAIAGARAQGLLRTSEGARTFGSVLGVPGAGAAGGLGAALLALGAELRSGVETVLDLVGFDEHVRDVDLVITGEGNMDEQSAAGKAPVGVARRAKRYGKPVVAVVGGRADNLDAVYEQGVDLVLTICRKPMGLELALDPQEAITNLICAGESAARSYDLARL
;
A
#
# COMPACT_ATOMS: atom_id res chain seq x y z
N MET A 1 16.43 47.80 8.88
CA MET A 1 17.38 46.77 8.44
C MET A 1 16.62 45.74 7.65
N THR A 2 17.18 45.25 6.54
CA THR A 2 16.65 44.07 5.84
C THR A 2 16.80 42.83 6.74
N ILE A 3 16.04 41.76 6.47
CA ILE A 3 16.15 40.52 7.26
C ILE A 3 17.58 39.96 7.23
N THR A 4 18.27 40.09 6.09
CA THR A 4 19.68 39.72 5.92
C THR A 4 20.61 40.57 6.78
N GLU A 5 20.43 41.89 6.84
CA GLU A 5 21.23 42.78 7.70
C GLU A 5 21.03 42.48 9.20
N ILE A 6 19.81 42.11 9.60
CA ILE A 6 19.51 41.69 10.97
C ILE A 6 20.23 40.37 11.29
N ASP A 7 20.18 39.42 10.36
CA ASP A 7 20.82 38.13 10.56
C ASP A 7 22.34 38.24 10.62
N GLU A 8 22.95 39.03 9.74
CA GLU A 8 24.39 39.31 9.80
C GLU A 8 24.78 40.00 11.11
N LYS A 9 23.98 40.97 11.58
CA LYS A 9 24.23 41.64 12.87
C LYS A 9 24.31 40.63 14.01
N PHE A 10 23.32 39.75 14.15
CA PHE A 10 23.30 38.79 15.26
C PHE A 10 24.25 37.61 15.05
N MET A 11 24.57 37.26 13.80
CA MET A 11 25.65 36.30 13.52
C MET A 11 27.03 36.84 13.93
N ARG A 12 27.27 38.16 13.78
CA ARG A 12 28.50 38.79 14.29
C ARG A 12 28.60 38.74 15.81
N GLU A 13 27.47 38.82 16.51
CA GLU A 13 27.40 38.65 17.97
C GLU A 13 27.69 37.19 18.37
N ALA A 14 27.17 36.21 17.62
CA ALA A 14 27.54 34.80 17.79
C ALA A 14 29.03 34.54 17.49
N LEU A 15 29.60 35.19 16.47
CA LEU A 15 31.04 35.15 16.17
C LEU A 15 31.91 35.74 17.29
N ALA A 16 31.41 36.74 18.02
CA ALA A 16 32.11 37.27 19.19
C ALA A 16 32.19 36.21 20.30
N GLU A 17 31.10 35.49 20.55
CA GLU A 17 31.07 34.36 21.49
C GLU A 17 31.97 33.20 21.01
N ALA A 18 31.98 32.88 19.71
CA ALA A 18 32.88 31.87 19.14
C ALA A 18 34.37 32.22 19.38
N ARG A 19 34.74 33.49 19.24
CA ARG A 19 36.10 33.96 19.56
C ARG A 19 36.40 33.91 21.06
N ALA A 20 35.38 34.12 21.91
CA ALA A 20 35.53 33.99 23.36
C ALA A 20 35.79 32.53 23.76
N ALA A 21 35.10 31.55 23.15
CA ALA A 21 35.43 30.13 23.29
C ALA A 21 36.88 29.85 22.87
N ALA A 22 37.30 30.31 21.69
CA ALA A 22 38.68 30.11 21.22
C ALA A 22 39.73 30.61 22.22
N ALA A 23 39.46 31.76 22.86
CA ALA A 23 40.39 32.40 23.80
C ALA A 23 40.60 31.59 25.09
N VAL A 24 39.65 30.71 25.43
CA VAL A 24 39.74 29.82 26.60
C VAL A 24 40.07 28.37 26.22
N GLY A 25 40.46 28.11 24.97
CA GLY A 25 40.80 26.78 24.48
C GLY A 25 39.59 25.92 24.12
N GLU A 26 38.41 26.51 23.91
CA GLU A 26 37.24 25.78 23.48
C GLU A 26 37.08 25.80 21.95
N VAL A 27 36.44 24.76 21.40
CA VAL A 27 36.07 24.77 19.96
C VAL A 27 35.23 26.02 19.70
N PRO A 28 35.60 26.87 18.70
CA PRO A 28 35.07 28.21 18.59
C PRO A 28 33.67 28.23 17.95
N ILE A 29 32.68 27.85 18.76
CA ILE A 29 31.27 27.90 18.42
C ILE A 29 30.60 28.85 19.40
N GLY A 30 29.84 29.80 18.87
CA GLY A 30 29.10 30.78 19.65
C GLY A 30 27.64 30.83 19.20
N ALA A 31 26.76 31.14 20.14
CA ALA A 31 25.33 31.25 19.90
C ALA A 31 24.70 32.41 20.68
N VAL A 32 23.70 33.03 20.08
CA VAL A 32 22.86 34.04 20.74
C VAL A 32 21.38 33.75 20.48
N VAL A 33 20.53 33.99 21.49
CA VAL A 33 19.07 33.89 21.37
C VAL A 33 18.48 35.29 21.36
N VAL A 34 17.70 35.58 20.33
CA VAL A 34 17.12 36.90 20.08
C VAL A 34 15.60 36.83 20.15
N ARG A 35 14.99 37.83 20.78
CA ARG A 35 13.53 38.05 20.81
C ARG A 35 13.27 39.52 20.55
N ASP A 36 12.35 39.84 19.63
CA ASP A 36 11.97 41.22 19.30
C ASP A 36 13.16 42.16 18.97
N GLY A 37 14.22 41.60 18.37
CA GLY A 37 15.44 42.35 18.02
C GLY A 37 16.41 42.61 19.18
N GLU A 38 16.17 41.99 20.35
CA GLU A 38 17.04 42.07 21.53
C GLU A 38 17.62 40.71 21.87
N ILE A 39 18.88 40.69 22.32
CA ILE A 39 19.55 39.46 22.74
C ILE A 39 19.12 39.13 24.17
N VAL A 40 18.46 38.00 24.32
CA VAL A 40 17.98 37.46 25.58
C VAL A 40 19.07 36.64 26.28
N ALA A 41 19.88 35.92 25.50
CA ALA A 41 20.96 35.09 26.01
C ALA A 41 22.11 34.97 25.00
N ARG A 42 23.31 34.74 25.54
CA ARG A 42 24.55 34.50 24.80
C ARG A 42 25.27 33.32 25.44
N ALA A 43 25.88 32.47 24.63
CA ALA A 43 26.79 31.45 25.12
C ALA A 43 27.79 31.05 24.04
N HIS A 44 28.85 30.39 24.49
CA HIS A 44 29.85 29.74 23.66
C HIS A 44 30.09 28.33 24.16
N ASN A 45 30.73 27.50 23.34
CA ASN A 45 31.06 26.12 23.69
C ASN A 45 31.97 26.08 24.94
N ARG A 46 31.66 25.17 25.87
CA ARG A 46 32.38 24.99 27.16
C ARG A 46 32.57 23.52 27.55
N ARG A 47 32.54 22.62 26.56
CA ARG A 47 32.54 21.17 26.79
C ARG A 47 33.77 20.70 27.55
N GLU A 48 34.94 21.22 27.22
CA GLU A 48 36.22 20.84 27.84
C GLU A 48 36.40 21.53 29.20
N LEU A 49 36.03 22.80 29.30
CA LEU A 49 36.15 23.58 30.53
C LEU A 49 35.24 23.05 31.64
N ASP A 50 33.99 22.74 31.29
CA ASP A 50 32.97 22.31 32.25
C ASP A 50 32.95 20.78 32.43
N GLN A 51 33.69 20.04 31.60
CA GLN A 51 33.65 18.57 31.54
C GLN A 51 32.21 18.06 31.37
N ASP A 52 31.41 18.80 30.60
CA ASP A 52 29.99 18.54 30.37
C ASP A 52 29.76 18.31 28.87
N PRO A 53 29.41 17.08 28.44
CA PRO A 53 29.17 16.76 27.03
C PRO A 53 28.00 17.53 26.42
N SER A 54 27.14 18.17 27.22
CA SER A 54 26.01 18.97 26.77
C SER A 54 26.31 20.47 26.65
N ALA A 55 27.49 20.94 27.10
CA ALA A 55 27.85 22.36 27.17
C ALA A 55 28.21 22.99 25.80
N HIS A 56 27.35 22.75 24.81
CA HIS A 56 27.40 23.39 23.49
C HIS A 56 26.79 24.79 23.55
N ALA A 57 27.26 25.69 22.68
CA ALA A 57 26.84 27.09 22.65
C ALA A 57 25.31 27.23 22.51
N GLU A 58 24.69 26.48 21.61
CA GLU A 58 23.24 26.56 21.37
C GLU A 58 22.46 26.02 22.55
N PHE A 59 22.92 24.91 23.13
CA PHE A 59 22.28 24.29 24.29
C PHE A 59 22.25 25.27 25.47
N ALA A 60 23.41 25.82 25.81
CA ALA A 60 23.56 26.80 26.88
C ALA A 60 22.76 28.09 26.61
N ALA A 61 22.80 28.63 25.38
CA ALA A 61 22.09 29.86 25.04
C ALA A 61 20.56 29.67 25.12
N VAL A 62 20.02 28.54 24.66
CA VAL A 62 18.58 28.22 24.74
C VAL A 62 18.14 28.03 26.19
N CYS A 63 18.90 27.29 27.00
CA CYS A 63 18.61 27.14 28.43
C CYS A 63 18.64 28.48 29.18
N ALA A 64 19.65 29.30 28.92
CA ALA A 64 19.76 30.64 29.50
C ALA A 64 18.61 31.55 29.09
N ALA A 65 18.18 31.50 27.82
CA ALA A 65 17.03 32.27 27.34
C ALA A 65 15.71 31.82 28.01
N ALA A 66 15.51 30.52 28.16
CA ALA A 66 14.34 29.99 28.86
C ALA A 66 14.27 30.44 30.33
N GLN A 67 15.42 30.43 31.02
CA GLN A 67 15.54 30.95 32.38
C GLN A 67 15.27 32.46 32.44
N ALA A 68 15.89 33.24 31.56
CA ALA A 68 15.73 34.69 31.51
C ALA A 68 14.28 35.13 31.23
N LEU A 69 13.55 34.38 30.40
CA LEU A 69 12.15 34.66 30.07
C LEU A 69 11.15 34.00 31.03
N GLY A 70 11.61 33.17 31.98
CA GLY A 70 10.75 32.44 32.91
C GLY A 70 9.81 31.42 32.26
N ARG A 71 10.14 30.93 31.04
CA ARG A 71 9.34 29.96 30.28
C ARG A 71 10.22 29.10 29.39
N TRP A 72 9.83 27.85 29.19
CA TRP A 72 10.57 26.91 28.34
C TRP A 72 10.20 27.00 26.85
N ARG A 73 9.02 27.55 26.51
CA ARG A 73 8.60 27.76 25.11
C ARG A 73 9.16 29.07 24.57
N LEU A 74 9.94 28.98 23.50
CA LEU A 74 10.69 30.07 22.87
C LEU A 74 10.24 30.31 21.42
N SER A 75 8.94 30.18 21.14
CA SER A 75 8.37 30.22 19.78
C SER A 75 8.46 31.56 19.06
N ASP A 76 8.71 32.63 19.80
CA ASP A 76 9.00 33.97 19.30
C ASP A 76 10.50 34.29 19.31
N CYS A 77 11.37 33.31 19.55
CA CYS A 77 12.82 33.49 19.57
C CYS A 77 13.48 32.99 18.28
N THR A 78 14.57 33.66 17.90
CA THR A 78 15.52 33.22 16.87
C THR A 78 16.86 32.87 17.52
N VAL A 79 17.38 31.68 17.23
CA VAL A 79 18.73 31.26 17.65
C VAL A 79 19.70 31.54 16.50
N TYR A 80 20.77 32.26 16.77
CA TYR A 80 21.88 32.48 15.83
C TYR A 80 23.08 31.69 16.31
N VAL A 81 23.73 30.91 15.44
CA VAL A 81 24.88 30.07 15.80
C VAL A 81 25.92 30.02 14.68
N THR A 82 27.21 29.99 15.03
CA THR A 82 28.29 30.05 14.02
C THR A 82 28.48 28.76 13.22
N LEU A 83 28.11 27.60 13.77
CA LEU A 83 28.17 26.29 13.13
C LEU A 83 26.77 25.65 13.12
N GLU A 84 26.48 24.83 12.11
CA GLU A 84 25.23 24.07 12.05
C GLU A 84 25.02 23.21 13.31
N PRO A 85 23.86 23.31 13.98
CA PRO A 85 23.55 22.52 15.17
C PRO A 85 23.59 21.02 14.95
N CYS A 86 24.11 20.29 15.95
CA CYS A 86 24.04 18.84 16.00
C CYS A 86 22.65 18.32 16.45
N CYS A 87 22.43 17.00 16.40
CA CYS A 87 21.17 16.37 16.82
C CYS A 87 20.69 16.78 18.21
N MET A 88 21.62 16.93 19.17
CA MET A 88 21.29 17.36 20.54
C MET A 88 20.76 18.80 20.56
N CYS A 89 21.49 19.74 19.95
CA CYS A 89 21.13 21.16 19.92
C CYS A 89 19.84 21.39 19.12
N ALA A 90 19.70 20.77 17.94
CA ALA A 90 18.48 20.82 17.14
C ALA A 90 17.28 20.19 17.89
N GLY A 91 17.48 19.04 18.54
CA GLY A 91 16.47 18.40 19.39
C GLY A 91 16.03 19.27 20.57
N LEU A 92 16.95 20.01 21.19
CA LEU A 92 16.59 21.00 22.21
C LEU A 92 15.73 22.12 21.61
N MET A 93 16.05 22.63 20.41
CA MET A 93 15.24 23.66 19.75
C MET A 93 13.82 23.18 19.42
N VAL A 94 13.64 21.92 19.00
CA VAL A 94 12.32 21.28 18.84
C VAL A 94 11.57 21.28 20.18
N ASN A 95 12.22 20.81 21.25
CA ASN A 95 11.61 20.74 22.58
C ASN A 95 11.29 22.12 23.17
N ALA A 96 12.15 23.11 22.96
CA ALA A 96 11.95 24.49 23.37
C ALA A 96 10.99 25.26 22.46
N ARG A 97 10.48 24.65 21.38
CA ARG A 97 9.57 25.27 20.41
C ARG A 97 10.14 26.53 19.78
N VAL A 98 11.44 26.59 19.53
CA VAL A 98 12.11 27.75 18.92
C VAL A 98 11.41 28.14 17.62
N GLY A 99 11.25 29.43 17.35
CA GLY A 99 10.60 29.89 16.11
C GLY A 99 11.50 29.74 14.88
N ARG A 100 12.78 30.08 15.04
CA ARG A 100 13.76 30.08 13.95
C ARG A 100 15.19 29.82 14.42
N CYS A 101 15.97 29.13 13.61
CA CYS A 101 17.42 28.99 13.75
C CYS A 101 18.12 29.59 12.52
N VAL A 102 19.22 30.31 12.75
CA VAL A 102 20.09 30.87 11.72
C VAL A 102 21.50 30.40 12.00
N TYR A 103 22.14 29.74 11.03
CA TYR A 103 23.50 29.25 11.22
C TYR A 103 24.47 29.73 10.15
N GLY A 104 25.75 29.77 10.52
CA GLY A 104 26.85 30.20 9.66
C GLY A 104 27.38 29.09 8.76
N ALA A 105 28.37 28.34 9.24
CA ALA A 105 28.97 27.25 8.49
C ALA A 105 28.16 25.94 8.63
N SER A 106 28.05 25.17 7.55
CA SER A 106 27.49 23.80 7.59
C SER A 106 28.44 22.81 8.28
N ASP A 107 27.90 21.76 8.88
CA ASP A 107 28.66 20.68 9.52
C ASP A 107 28.42 19.34 8.82
N ALA A 108 29.38 18.90 8.02
CA ALA A 108 29.30 17.64 7.27
C ALA A 108 29.42 16.37 8.14
N LYS A 109 29.81 16.49 9.42
CA LYS A 109 30.00 15.36 10.33
C LYS A 109 28.88 15.21 11.36
N ALA A 110 28.24 16.30 11.77
CA ALA A 110 27.20 16.26 12.80
C ALA A 110 25.98 17.14 12.52
N GLY A 111 25.96 17.88 11.41
CA GLY A 111 24.91 18.86 11.11
C GLY A 111 23.52 18.24 10.97
N ALA A 112 22.57 18.75 11.75
CA ALA A 112 21.23 18.17 11.88
C ALA A 112 20.10 19.05 11.33
N LEU A 113 20.44 20.13 10.60
CA LEU A 113 19.49 21.07 10.00
C LEU A 113 19.64 21.15 8.47
N GLY A 114 20.13 20.09 7.84
CA GLY A 114 20.24 19.95 6.38
C GLY A 114 21.45 19.16 5.90
N SER A 115 22.53 19.02 6.68
CA SER A 115 23.74 18.31 6.21
C SER A 115 23.62 16.79 6.29
N LEU A 116 23.37 16.23 7.48
CA LEU A 116 23.19 14.79 7.71
C LEU A 116 21.78 14.43 8.17
N TYR A 117 21.10 15.36 8.84
CA TYR A 117 19.73 15.20 9.30
C TYR A 117 18.94 16.47 9.03
N ASP A 118 17.61 16.38 9.02
CA ASP A 118 16.69 17.52 8.87
C ASP A 118 15.66 17.52 10.02
N LEU A 119 16.14 17.67 11.26
CA LEU A 119 15.29 17.58 12.44
C LEU A 119 14.28 18.74 12.54
N ASN A 120 14.57 19.89 11.94
CA ASN A 120 13.63 21.02 11.91
C ASN A 120 12.41 20.76 11.01
N ALA A 121 12.53 19.88 10.01
CA ALA A 121 11.47 19.58 9.05
C ALA A 121 10.86 18.17 9.20
N ASP A 122 11.34 17.33 10.12
CA ASP A 122 10.76 16.00 10.35
C ASP A 122 9.26 16.09 10.73
N SER A 123 8.38 15.49 9.92
CA SER A 123 6.92 15.51 10.14
C SER A 123 6.47 14.70 11.35
N ARG A 124 7.32 13.81 11.87
CA ARG A 124 7.04 12.94 13.02
C ARG A 124 7.28 13.66 14.35
N LEU A 125 8.03 14.76 14.33
CA LEU A 125 8.32 15.56 15.52
C LEU A 125 7.18 16.53 15.81
N ASN A 126 7.00 16.85 17.09
CA ASN A 126 5.87 17.63 17.56
C ASN A 126 5.98 19.14 17.27
N HIS A 127 7.13 19.63 16.79
CA HIS A 127 7.41 21.02 16.45
C HIS A 127 8.28 21.09 15.19
N ARG A 128 8.06 22.11 14.37
CA ARG A 128 8.94 22.47 13.25
C ARG A 128 9.31 23.94 13.39
N PHE A 129 10.53 24.28 12.98
CA PHE A 129 11.04 25.65 13.06
C PHE A 129 11.75 26.04 11.78
N HIS A 130 11.81 27.34 11.52
CA HIS A 130 12.45 27.85 10.30
C HIS A 130 13.97 27.82 10.41
N VAL A 131 14.64 27.49 9.31
CA VAL A 131 16.09 27.48 9.23
C VAL A 131 16.56 28.46 8.17
N THR A 132 17.61 29.22 8.47
CA THR A 132 18.35 30.02 7.49
C THR A 132 19.82 29.67 7.58
N ALA A 133 20.32 29.05 6.53
CA ALA A 133 21.69 28.57 6.43
C ALA A 133 22.62 29.63 5.82
N GLY A 134 23.90 29.56 6.16
CA GLY A 134 24.95 30.22 5.39
C GLY A 134 25.20 31.69 5.72
N VAL A 135 24.67 32.23 6.81
CA VAL A 135 24.87 33.64 7.16
C VAL A 135 26.30 33.86 7.64
N LEU A 136 27.08 34.67 6.91
CA LEU A 136 28.52 34.86 7.14
C LEU A 136 29.31 33.52 7.17
N ALA A 137 28.89 32.55 6.34
CA ALA A 137 29.44 31.19 6.36
C ALA A 137 30.97 31.13 6.26
N ASP A 138 31.57 31.96 5.39
CA ASP A 138 33.02 31.97 5.20
C ASP A 138 33.76 32.52 6.42
N GLU A 139 33.22 33.54 7.10
CA GLU A 139 33.80 34.05 8.35
C GLU A 139 33.70 32.99 9.46
N CYS A 140 32.54 32.35 9.60
CA CYS A 140 32.31 31.27 10.56
C CYS A 140 33.25 30.08 10.31
N ARG A 141 33.39 29.65 9.05
CA ARG A 141 34.30 28.57 8.66
C ARG A 141 35.77 28.95 8.89
N ALA A 142 36.15 30.19 8.64
CA ALA A 142 37.50 30.68 8.84
C ALA A 142 37.90 30.64 10.32
N VAL A 143 37.02 31.04 11.24
CA VAL A 143 37.28 30.97 12.69
C VAL A 143 37.56 29.54 13.13
N LEU A 144 36.72 28.58 12.70
CA LEU A 144 36.89 27.16 13.02
C LEU A 144 38.16 26.57 12.39
N SER A 145 38.40 26.86 11.11
CA SER A 145 39.58 26.36 10.37
C SER A 145 40.88 26.89 10.98
N ASN A 146 40.93 28.17 11.33
CA ASN A 146 42.12 28.80 11.92
C ASN A 146 42.44 28.22 13.29
N TYR A 147 41.42 27.94 14.12
CA TYR A 147 41.60 27.29 15.42
C TYR A 147 42.25 25.91 15.28
N PHE A 148 41.70 25.04 14.41
CA PHE A 148 42.28 23.71 14.18
C PHE A 148 43.63 23.75 13.46
N ALA A 149 43.87 24.72 12.57
CA ALA A 149 45.19 24.92 11.97
C ALA A 149 46.22 25.34 13.02
N GLY A 150 45.85 26.20 13.97
CA GLY A 150 46.69 26.58 15.10
C GLY A 150 47.05 25.40 16.01
N LEU A 151 46.09 24.52 16.28
CA LEU A 151 46.33 23.28 17.04
C LEU A 151 47.29 22.33 16.30
N ARG A 152 47.14 22.17 14.98
CA ARG A 152 48.06 21.34 14.16
C ARG A 152 49.45 21.95 13.95
N GLY A 153 49.59 23.27 14.04
CA GLY A 153 50.87 23.97 13.89
C GLY A 153 51.70 24.08 15.18
N ALA A 154 51.15 23.66 16.32
CA ALA A 154 51.74 23.82 17.64
C ALA A 154 52.74 22.71 18.05
N ASP A 155 53.21 21.89 17.10
CA ASP A 155 54.34 20.96 17.29
C ASP A 155 55.73 21.65 17.27
N GLY A 156 55.78 22.99 17.26
CA GLY A 156 57.03 23.74 17.18
C GLY A 156 56.98 25.11 17.85
N VAL A 157 57.15 25.13 19.18
CA VAL A 157 57.62 26.25 20.02
C VAL A 157 56.96 27.62 19.82
N GLY A 158 56.09 28.00 20.77
CA GLY A 158 56.02 29.38 21.28
C GLY A 158 54.67 30.10 21.24
N CYS A 159 53.76 29.79 22.16
CA CYS A 159 52.84 30.76 22.78
C CYS A 159 52.28 30.17 24.09
N GLY A 160 52.29 30.97 25.16
CA GLY A 160 51.95 30.54 26.52
C GLY A 160 50.45 30.42 26.83
N CYS A 161 49.72 29.58 26.08
CA CYS A 161 48.41 29.07 26.48
C CYS A 161 48.52 27.59 26.86
N GLY A 162 49.26 27.31 27.93
CA GLY A 162 49.38 25.98 28.50
C GLY A 162 48.18 25.63 29.38
N ALA A 163 47.23 24.89 28.83
CA ALA A 163 46.44 23.88 29.55
C ALA A 163 45.84 22.90 28.53
N ASN A 164 46.40 21.68 28.48
CA ASN A 164 45.91 20.50 27.73
C ASN A 164 45.87 20.56 26.20
N LEU A 165 47.02 20.80 25.56
CA LEU A 165 47.19 20.47 24.13
C LEU A 165 46.92 18.96 23.86
N GLU A 166 47.24 18.08 24.80
CA GLU A 166 47.00 16.63 24.70
C GLU A 166 45.50 16.27 24.61
N ALA A 167 44.60 17.01 25.29
CA ALA A 167 43.16 16.75 25.21
C ALA A 167 42.56 17.18 23.85
N HIS A 168 43.10 18.23 23.25
CA HIS A 168 42.67 18.74 21.94
C HIS A 168 43.21 17.91 20.77
N VAL A 169 44.45 17.42 20.88
CA VAL A 169 45.00 16.42 19.97
C VAL A 169 44.21 15.14 20.09
N ALA A 170 43.90 14.66 21.30
CA ALA A 170 43.02 13.50 21.51
C ALA A 170 41.60 13.69 20.95
N HIS A 171 41.05 14.91 20.89
CA HIS A 171 39.75 15.16 20.25
C HIS A 171 39.82 15.22 18.72
N ALA A 172 40.88 15.82 18.18
CA ALA A 172 41.14 15.85 16.73
C ALA A 172 41.50 14.44 16.20
N GLU A 173 42.23 13.66 17.01
CA GLU A 173 42.53 12.23 16.81
C GLU A 173 41.27 11.38 17.04
N ALA A 174 40.43 11.59 18.06
CA ALA A 174 39.15 10.88 18.20
C ALA A 174 38.17 11.18 17.04
N LEU A 175 38.35 12.31 16.33
CA LEU A 175 37.60 12.66 15.12
C LEU A 175 38.28 12.22 13.81
N ALA A 176 39.53 11.72 13.86
CA ALA A 176 40.35 11.30 12.72
C ALA A 176 40.65 9.79 12.73
N ASP A 177 40.87 9.21 13.90
CA ASP A 177 41.16 7.81 14.20
C ASP A 177 39.96 7.18 14.91
N GLY A 178 39.02 6.67 14.12
CA GLY A 178 38.05 5.70 14.59
C GLY A 178 38.64 4.30 14.83
N GLU A 179 39.97 4.12 14.75
CA GLU A 179 40.60 2.79 14.75
C GLU A 179 41.67 2.53 15.83
N ASP A 180 42.16 3.51 16.61
CA ASP A 180 43.37 3.27 17.44
C ASP A 180 43.27 3.66 18.95
N LEU A 181 42.11 3.44 19.57
CA LEU A 181 41.98 3.38 21.05
C LEU A 181 41.59 1.96 21.49
N ALA A 182 42.47 0.99 21.24
CA ALA A 182 42.31 -0.42 21.60
C ALA A 182 42.81 -0.75 23.03
N GLY A 183 42.55 0.14 23.99
CA GLY A 183 42.84 -0.08 25.41
C GLY A 183 41.57 0.09 26.25
N GLU A 184 40.81 -1.00 26.40
CA GLU A 184 39.57 -1.09 27.18
C GLU A 184 38.33 -0.37 26.61
N THR A 185 38.11 -0.41 25.29
CA THR A 185 36.75 -0.24 24.77
C THR A 185 35.92 -1.45 25.20
N LEU A 186 34.95 -1.20 26.08
CA LEU A 186 33.87 -2.15 26.35
C LEU A 186 33.15 -2.41 25.02
N ASP A 187 33.37 -3.58 24.43
CA ASP A 187 32.59 -4.04 23.29
C ASP A 187 31.17 -4.36 23.77
N PHE A 188 30.25 -3.41 23.58
CA PHE A 188 28.83 -3.59 23.86
C PHE A 188 28.11 -4.46 22.81
N GLY A 189 28.88 -5.09 21.91
CA GLY A 189 28.38 -5.81 20.76
C GLY A 189 27.95 -4.86 19.62
N PRO A 190 27.57 -5.42 18.47
CA PRO A 190 27.01 -4.63 17.39
C PRO A 190 25.72 -3.93 17.85
N VAL A 191 25.44 -2.74 17.30
CA VAL A 191 24.17 -2.03 17.51
C VAL A 191 23.01 -2.97 17.23
N GLN A 192 22.26 -3.35 18.26
CA GLN A 192 21.07 -4.17 18.12
C GLN A 192 19.94 -3.31 17.55
N ARG A 193 19.63 -3.48 16.27
CA ARG A 193 18.41 -2.93 15.67
C ARG A 193 17.28 -3.92 15.94
N ARG A 194 16.08 -3.41 16.18
CA ARG A 194 14.90 -4.28 16.20
C ARG A 194 14.74 -4.94 14.82
N PRO A 195 14.32 -6.21 14.77
CA PRO A 195 13.94 -6.87 13.51
C PRO A 195 12.99 -6.01 12.70
N ARG A 196 13.20 -5.96 11.38
CA ARG A 196 12.25 -5.31 10.46
C ARG A 196 11.03 -6.19 10.30
N ARG A 197 9.84 -5.60 10.43
CA ARG A 197 8.58 -6.28 10.20
C ARG A 197 8.05 -5.98 8.81
N VAL A 198 7.84 -7.00 7.99
CA VAL A 198 7.39 -6.85 6.61
C VAL A 198 6.10 -7.65 6.42
N LEU A 199 5.07 -7.01 5.89
CA LEU A 199 3.85 -7.69 5.44
C LEU A 199 3.89 -7.82 3.92
N LEU A 200 3.78 -9.05 3.44
CA LEU A 200 3.61 -9.37 2.03
C LEU A 200 2.14 -9.67 1.78
N ALA A 201 1.54 -8.97 0.83
CA ALA A 201 0.18 -9.21 0.34
C ALA A 201 0.19 -9.03 -1.17
N ILE A 202 0.61 -10.07 -1.89
CA ILE A 202 0.94 -10.02 -3.31
C ILE A 202 -0.09 -10.84 -4.10
N ASP A 203 -0.68 -10.24 -5.13
CA ASP A 203 -1.56 -10.95 -6.05
C ASP A 203 -0.76 -11.81 -7.04
N SER A 204 -1.42 -12.78 -7.63
CA SER A 204 -0.85 -13.70 -8.60
C SER A 204 -0.26 -12.97 -9.81
N PHE A 205 0.82 -13.54 -10.34
CA PHE A 205 1.40 -13.12 -11.61
C PHE A 205 0.80 -14.00 -12.68
N LYS A 206 -0.38 -13.60 -13.18
CA LYS A 206 -1.22 -14.38 -14.11
C LYS A 206 -0.40 -15.03 -15.22
N GLY A 207 -0.53 -16.35 -15.35
CA GLY A 207 0.20 -17.16 -16.32
C GLY A 207 1.65 -17.50 -15.95
N SER A 208 2.09 -17.19 -14.73
CA SER A 208 3.46 -17.45 -14.26
C SER A 208 3.51 -18.06 -12.86
N VAL A 209 3.39 -17.25 -11.80
CA VAL A 209 3.51 -17.70 -10.40
C VAL A 209 2.29 -17.33 -9.56
N SER A 210 1.94 -18.18 -8.61
CA SER A 210 0.83 -17.92 -7.68
C SER A 210 1.20 -16.88 -6.62
N SER A 211 0.20 -16.31 -5.93
CA SER A 211 0.39 -15.39 -4.81
C SER A 211 1.31 -15.98 -3.73
N ALA A 212 1.08 -17.24 -3.35
CA ALA A 212 1.89 -17.93 -2.34
C ALA A 212 3.36 -18.06 -2.75
N GLN A 213 3.62 -18.44 -4.02
CA GLN A 213 4.97 -18.54 -4.55
C GLN A 213 5.65 -17.17 -4.59
N ALA A 214 4.93 -16.13 -5.03
CA ALA A 214 5.46 -14.77 -5.10
C ALA A 214 5.84 -14.25 -3.70
N GLU A 215 5.00 -14.45 -2.69
CA GLU A 215 5.27 -14.05 -1.31
C GLU A 215 6.47 -14.80 -0.72
N GLU A 216 6.58 -16.11 -0.93
CA GLU A 216 7.71 -16.92 -0.45
C GLU A 216 9.05 -16.38 -0.99
N VAL A 217 9.13 -16.15 -2.30
CA VAL A 217 10.39 -15.77 -2.95
C VAL A 217 10.73 -14.29 -2.74
N VAL A 218 9.74 -13.41 -2.63
CA VAL A 218 9.96 -12.02 -2.21
C VAL A 218 10.46 -11.97 -0.76
N ALA A 219 9.91 -12.82 0.13
CA ALA A 219 10.40 -12.94 1.50
C ALA A 219 11.86 -13.41 1.56
N GLU A 220 12.29 -14.31 0.66
CA GLU A 220 13.70 -14.67 0.51
C GLU A 220 14.55 -13.43 0.16
N GLY A 221 14.11 -12.65 -0.83
CA GLY A 221 14.78 -11.42 -1.25
C GLY A 221 14.95 -10.40 -0.12
N VAL A 222 13.87 -10.18 0.65
CA VAL A 222 13.89 -9.30 1.84
C VAL A 222 14.93 -9.78 2.86
N ARG A 223 14.98 -11.09 3.13
CA ARG A 223 15.91 -11.68 4.11
C ARG A 223 17.39 -11.63 3.68
N ARG A 224 17.68 -11.46 2.38
CA ARG A 224 19.05 -11.20 1.90
C ARG A 224 19.58 -9.83 2.36
N VAL A 225 18.70 -8.87 2.63
CA VAL A 225 19.05 -7.54 3.14
C VAL A 225 18.91 -7.47 4.65
N TRP A 226 17.83 -8.04 5.19
CA TRP A 226 17.53 -8.08 6.61
C TRP A 226 17.42 -9.54 7.08
N PRO A 227 18.55 -10.19 7.45
CA PRO A 227 18.55 -11.61 7.83
C PRO A 227 17.64 -11.96 9.00
N ASP A 228 17.36 -10.97 9.87
CA ASP A 228 16.51 -11.08 11.04
C ASP A 228 15.06 -10.62 10.79
N ALA A 229 14.67 -10.29 9.55
CA ALA A 229 13.33 -9.78 9.26
C ALA A 229 12.20 -10.74 9.65
N GLU A 230 11.22 -10.20 10.37
CA GLU A 230 9.95 -10.83 10.67
C GLU A 230 9.01 -10.59 9.47
N VAL A 231 8.89 -11.58 8.58
CA VAL A 231 8.04 -11.49 7.39
C VAL A 231 6.74 -12.24 7.62
N CYS A 232 5.62 -11.53 7.50
CA CYS A 232 4.26 -12.08 7.52
C CYS A 232 3.71 -12.08 6.09
N THR A 233 3.06 -13.16 5.69
CA THR A 233 2.47 -13.37 4.36
C THR A 233 0.97 -13.47 4.48
N LEU A 234 0.25 -12.77 3.61
CA LEU A 234 -1.20 -12.72 3.61
C LEU A 234 -1.68 -12.80 2.16
N LEU A 235 -2.03 -14.02 1.77
CA LEU A 235 -2.50 -14.32 0.41
C LEU A 235 -3.62 -13.37 0.02
N LEU A 236 -3.48 -12.81 -1.17
CA LEU A 236 -4.37 -11.78 -1.69
C LEU A 236 -5.06 -12.25 -2.96
N ALA A 237 -6.30 -11.78 -3.13
CA ALA A 237 -7.10 -11.91 -4.34
C ALA A 237 -8.10 -10.73 -4.45
N ASP A 238 -8.66 -10.52 -5.63
CA ASP A 238 -9.61 -9.45 -5.97
C ASP A 238 -11.06 -9.94 -6.14
N GLY A 239 -11.39 -11.12 -5.59
CA GLY A 239 -12.67 -11.79 -5.85
C GLY A 239 -12.65 -12.63 -7.15
N GLY A 240 -11.50 -12.73 -7.81
CA GLY A 240 -11.23 -13.72 -8.86
C GLY A 240 -10.58 -15.01 -8.33
N GLU A 241 -9.76 -15.61 -9.18
CA GLU A 241 -8.97 -16.82 -8.88
C GLU A 241 -8.08 -16.61 -7.65
N GLY A 242 -8.07 -17.58 -6.74
CA GLY A 242 -7.24 -17.56 -5.53
C GLY A 242 -7.89 -16.93 -4.30
N THR A 243 -9.12 -16.42 -4.43
CA THR A 243 -9.94 -15.92 -3.30
C THR A 243 -10.24 -17.02 -2.28
N LEU A 244 -10.56 -18.23 -2.75
CA LEU A 244 -10.77 -19.41 -1.91
C LEU A 244 -9.52 -19.73 -1.10
N ASP A 245 -8.37 -19.79 -1.76
CA ASP A 245 -7.11 -20.15 -1.11
C ASP A 245 -6.67 -19.06 -0.11
N ALA A 246 -6.90 -17.78 -0.44
CA ALA A 246 -6.64 -16.66 0.45
C ALA A 246 -7.47 -16.71 1.75
N ILE A 247 -8.76 -16.99 1.65
CA ILE A 247 -9.64 -17.05 2.81
C ILE A 247 -9.42 -18.35 3.59
N ALA A 248 -9.19 -19.48 2.89
CA ALA A 248 -8.88 -20.77 3.50
C ALA A 248 -7.63 -20.73 4.40
N ALA A 249 -6.64 -19.92 4.03
CA ALA A 249 -5.43 -19.72 4.84
C ALA A 249 -5.73 -19.10 6.22
N CYS A 250 -6.88 -18.43 6.38
CA CYS A 250 -7.32 -17.80 7.61
C CYS A 250 -8.36 -18.63 8.40
N GLY A 251 -8.93 -19.67 7.79
CA GLY A 251 -9.94 -20.54 8.41
C GLY A 251 -10.96 -21.10 7.42
N GLY A 252 -11.88 -21.92 7.93
CA GLY A 252 -12.86 -22.65 7.12
C GLY A 252 -12.30 -23.95 6.52
N GLU A 253 -13.19 -24.73 5.90
CA GLU A 253 -12.87 -26.01 5.28
C GLU A 253 -13.16 -25.96 3.78
N LEU A 254 -12.17 -26.34 2.96
CA LEU A 254 -12.36 -26.52 1.52
C LEU A 254 -13.14 -27.81 1.26
N SER A 255 -14.28 -27.67 0.59
CA SER A 255 -15.14 -28.75 0.16
C SER A 255 -15.05 -28.92 -1.35
N THR A 256 -14.61 -30.09 -1.80
CA THR A 256 -14.56 -30.45 -3.23
C THR A 256 -15.80 -31.24 -3.62
N CYS A 257 -16.39 -30.90 -4.77
CA CYS A 257 -17.70 -31.42 -5.10
C CYS A 257 -17.97 -31.43 -6.61
N GLU A 258 -18.60 -32.49 -7.11
CA GLU A 258 -18.93 -32.61 -8.54
C GLU A 258 -20.13 -31.74 -8.89
N VAL A 259 -20.00 -30.84 -9.87
CA VAL A 259 -21.07 -29.96 -10.39
C VAL A 259 -21.08 -29.96 -11.92
N ALA A 260 -22.12 -29.40 -12.53
CA ALA A 260 -22.19 -29.20 -13.97
C ALA A 260 -21.18 -28.13 -14.41
N GLY A 261 -20.26 -28.50 -15.29
CA GLY A 261 -19.38 -27.59 -16.00
C GLY A 261 -20.12 -26.73 -17.02
N PRO A 262 -19.45 -25.73 -17.62
CA PRO A 262 -20.13 -24.76 -18.48
C PRO A 262 -20.74 -25.37 -19.73
N LEU A 263 -20.20 -26.49 -20.24
CA LEU A 263 -20.67 -27.17 -21.44
C LEU A 263 -21.44 -28.48 -21.15
N GLY A 264 -21.89 -28.66 -19.90
CA GLY A 264 -22.76 -29.77 -19.47
C GLY A 264 -22.04 -31.00 -18.91
N GLU A 265 -20.74 -31.19 -19.16
CA GLU A 265 -19.95 -32.24 -18.51
C GLU A 265 -19.74 -31.95 -17.02
N ARG A 266 -19.57 -32.98 -16.19
CA ARG A 266 -19.34 -32.80 -14.76
C ARG A 266 -17.89 -32.37 -14.49
N VAL A 267 -17.72 -31.43 -13.58
CA VAL A 267 -16.42 -30.93 -13.13
C VAL A 267 -16.31 -31.00 -11.62
N SER A 268 -15.08 -31.25 -11.14
CA SER A 268 -14.74 -31.18 -9.73
C SER A 268 -14.49 -29.71 -9.37
N ALA A 269 -15.38 -29.13 -8.57
CA ALA A 269 -15.33 -27.73 -8.14
C ALA A 269 -15.10 -27.63 -6.63
N ARG A 270 -14.30 -26.66 -6.20
CA ARG A 270 -14.08 -26.34 -4.80
C ARG A 270 -14.97 -25.19 -4.33
N MET A 271 -15.34 -25.21 -3.06
CA MET A 271 -15.91 -24.09 -2.32
C MET A 271 -15.38 -24.10 -0.88
N LEU A 272 -15.36 -22.95 -0.21
CA LEU A 272 -15.04 -22.87 1.21
C LEU A 272 -16.33 -22.87 2.02
N VAL A 273 -16.37 -23.63 3.10
CA VAL A 273 -17.44 -23.56 4.12
C VAL A 273 -16.81 -23.22 5.46
N ASP A 274 -17.30 -22.15 6.08
CA ASP A 274 -16.92 -21.70 7.41
C ASP A 274 -18.12 -21.84 8.36
N GLY A 275 -18.10 -22.92 9.15
CA GLY A 275 -19.15 -23.19 10.14
C GLY A 275 -19.12 -22.25 11.35
N GLU A 276 -17.99 -21.63 11.67
CA GLU A 276 -17.90 -20.67 12.79
C GLU A 276 -18.54 -19.33 12.42
N ARG A 277 -18.34 -18.89 11.17
CA ARG A 277 -18.92 -17.66 10.63
C ARG A 277 -20.27 -17.85 9.94
N GLU A 278 -20.77 -19.08 9.91
CA GLU A 278 -21.96 -19.48 9.14
C GLU A 278 -21.90 -18.94 7.70
N SER A 279 -20.76 -19.09 7.03
CA SER A 279 -20.54 -18.52 5.71
C SER A 279 -19.93 -19.51 4.72
N ALA A 280 -20.06 -19.21 3.43
CA ALA A 280 -19.40 -19.95 2.38
C ALA A 280 -18.77 -18.99 1.36
N VAL A 281 -17.70 -19.43 0.72
CA VAL A 281 -17.06 -18.71 -0.39
C VAL A 281 -17.09 -19.60 -1.62
N ILE A 282 -17.50 -19.02 -2.74
CA ILE A 282 -17.58 -19.68 -4.04
C ILE A 282 -16.82 -18.82 -5.04
N GLU A 283 -15.91 -19.43 -5.78
CA GLU A 283 -15.40 -18.85 -7.03
C GLU A 283 -16.22 -19.42 -8.19
N MET A 284 -16.86 -18.57 -8.98
CA MET A 284 -17.67 -19.06 -10.09
C MET A 284 -16.84 -19.83 -11.13
N ALA A 285 -15.54 -19.52 -11.23
CA ALA A 285 -14.60 -20.15 -12.15
C ALA A 285 -14.40 -21.65 -11.88
N GLU A 286 -14.55 -22.10 -10.63
CA GLU A 286 -14.45 -23.53 -10.26
C GLU A 286 -15.54 -24.38 -10.94
N ALA A 287 -16.70 -23.79 -11.26
CA ALA A 287 -17.78 -24.49 -11.97
C ALA A 287 -17.91 -24.05 -13.43
N ALA A 288 -17.67 -22.79 -13.74
CA ALA A 288 -17.99 -22.16 -15.02
C ALA A 288 -16.85 -21.27 -15.55
N GLY A 289 -15.61 -21.64 -15.24
CA GLY A 289 -14.40 -20.91 -15.61
C GLY A 289 -14.00 -21.06 -17.08
N ILE A 290 -13.28 -20.06 -17.58
CA ILE A 290 -12.79 -19.96 -18.96
C ILE A 290 -11.85 -21.11 -19.33
N GLY A 291 -11.14 -21.68 -18.35
CA GLY A 291 -10.26 -22.84 -18.55
C GLY A 291 -10.97 -24.12 -19.02
N TYR A 292 -12.28 -24.22 -18.85
CA TYR A 292 -13.09 -25.33 -19.36
C TYR A 292 -13.60 -25.12 -20.80
N SER A 293 -13.43 -23.92 -21.35
CA SER A 293 -13.96 -23.56 -22.68
C SER A 293 -12.88 -23.60 -23.74
N PRO A 294 -13.18 -24.13 -24.95
CA PRO A 294 -12.28 -23.98 -26.10
C PRO A 294 -12.29 -22.55 -26.68
N CYS A 295 -13.06 -21.62 -26.09
CA CYS A 295 -13.24 -20.24 -26.56
C CYS A 295 -13.67 -20.13 -28.03
N ALA A 296 -14.44 -21.11 -28.51
CA ALA A 296 -15.10 -21.08 -29.82
C ALA A 296 -16.49 -20.44 -29.69
N GLU A 297 -17.01 -19.87 -30.79
CA GLU A 297 -18.33 -19.22 -30.82
C GLU A 297 -19.46 -20.15 -30.33
N SER A 298 -19.45 -21.41 -30.75
CA SER A 298 -20.43 -22.41 -30.29
C SER A 298 -20.39 -22.64 -28.78
N ALA A 299 -19.19 -22.62 -28.18
CA ALA A 299 -19.02 -22.75 -26.74
C ALA A 299 -19.48 -21.47 -26.03
N ALA A 300 -19.16 -20.29 -26.56
CA ALA A 300 -19.58 -19.00 -26.01
C ALA A 300 -21.11 -18.84 -25.95
N LEU A 301 -21.82 -19.43 -26.93
CA LEU A 301 -23.27 -19.44 -27.02
C LEU A 301 -23.93 -20.49 -26.12
N ALA A 302 -23.26 -21.62 -25.87
CA ALA A 302 -23.80 -22.74 -25.09
C ALA A 302 -23.42 -22.74 -23.60
N ALA A 303 -22.34 -22.04 -23.23
CA ALA A 303 -21.78 -22.07 -21.89
C ALA A 303 -22.78 -21.58 -20.81
N SER A 304 -23.01 -22.40 -19.79
CA SER A 304 -24.01 -22.21 -18.75
C SER A 304 -23.42 -22.04 -17.35
N THR A 305 -24.10 -21.26 -16.51
CA THR A 305 -23.76 -21.05 -15.09
C THR A 305 -24.41 -22.06 -14.13
N TYR A 306 -25.03 -23.13 -14.65
CA TYR A 306 -25.80 -24.10 -13.84
C TYR A 306 -25.03 -24.65 -12.64
N GLY A 307 -23.76 -25.04 -12.81
CA GLY A 307 -22.92 -25.54 -11.71
C GLY A 307 -22.68 -24.54 -10.59
N VAL A 308 -22.70 -23.23 -10.88
CA VAL A 308 -22.61 -22.18 -9.86
C VAL A 308 -23.82 -22.22 -8.94
N GLY A 309 -25.02 -22.41 -9.49
CA GLY A 309 -26.24 -22.60 -8.69
C GLY A 309 -26.22 -23.89 -7.86
N GLU A 310 -25.62 -24.97 -8.39
CA GLU A 310 -25.40 -26.20 -7.59
C GLU A 310 -24.47 -25.95 -6.39
N LEU A 311 -23.40 -25.15 -6.56
CA LEU A 311 -22.51 -24.76 -5.45
C LEU A 311 -23.27 -23.92 -4.41
N MET A 312 -24.09 -22.97 -4.84
CA MET A 312 -24.90 -22.15 -3.94
C MET A 312 -25.87 -23.00 -3.11
N LEU A 313 -26.58 -23.97 -3.73
CA LEU A 313 -27.46 -24.88 -2.98
C LEU A 313 -26.68 -25.72 -1.96
N ARG A 314 -25.44 -26.13 -2.29
CA ARG A 314 -24.60 -26.87 -1.35
C ARG A 314 -24.16 -26.00 -0.18
N ALA A 315 -23.79 -24.75 -0.42
CA ALA A 315 -23.46 -23.79 0.63
C ALA A 315 -24.64 -23.60 1.60
N VAL A 316 -25.86 -23.39 1.10
CA VAL A 316 -27.07 -23.29 1.94
C VAL A 316 -27.31 -24.57 2.72
N ARG A 317 -27.20 -25.75 2.09
CA ARG A 317 -27.36 -27.05 2.76
C ARG A 317 -26.29 -27.31 3.82
N ALA A 318 -25.10 -26.74 3.67
CA ALA A 318 -24.04 -26.79 4.66
C ALA A 318 -24.27 -25.81 5.83
N GLY A 319 -25.36 -25.02 5.80
CA GLY A 319 -25.74 -24.10 6.86
C GLY A 319 -25.27 -22.66 6.67
N ALA A 320 -24.70 -22.31 5.51
CA ALA A 320 -24.23 -20.95 5.27
C ALA A 320 -25.40 -19.94 5.26
N LYS A 321 -25.28 -18.92 6.10
CA LYS A 321 -26.16 -17.74 6.16
C LYS A 321 -25.65 -16.58 5.31
N THR A 322 -24.34 -16.56 5.01
CA THR A 322 -23.74 -15.63 4.04
C THR A 322 -22.97 -16.39 2.97
N ILE A 323 -23.21 -16.09 1.71
CA ILE A 323 -22.49 -16.66 0.57
C ILE A 323 -21.72 -15.55 -0.13
N TYR A 324 -20.39 -15.63 -0.10
CA TYR A 324 -19.50 -14.78 -0.87
C TYR A 324 -19.26 -15.44 -2.23
N ILE A 325 -19.47 -14.70 -3.32
CA ILE A 325 -19.30 -15.22 -4.69
C ILE A 325 -18.36 -14.33 -5.49
N GLY A 326 -17.21 -14.89 -5.88
CA GLY A 326 -16.27 -14.29 -6.81
C GLY A 326 -16.68 -14.49 -8.27
N LEU A 327 -16.64 -13.42 -9.07
CA LEU A 327 -17.09 -13.40 -10.48
C LEU A 327 -15.96 -13.35 -11.52
N GLY A 328 -14.70 -13.55 -11.11
CA GLY A 328 -13.57 -13.59 -12.03
C GLY A 328 -13.57 -14.83 -12.93
N GLY A 329 -12.99 -14.70 -14.13
CA GLY A 329 -12.58 -15.87 -14.95
C GLY A 329 -13.68 -16.65 -15.64
N SER A 330 -14.89 -16.11 -15.86
CA SER A 330 -16.02 -16.85 -16.45
C SER A 330 -15.86 -17.27 -17.92
N ALA A 331 -16.36 -18.45 -18.29
CA ALA A 331 -16.58 -18.91 -19.68
C ALA A 331 -17.94 -18.51 -20.27
N THR A 332 -18.87 -18.06 -19.43
CA THR A 332 -20.31 -18.02 -19.74
C THR A 332 -20.78 -16.65 -20.21
N ASN A 333 -21.89 -16.61 -20.97
CA ASN A 333 -22.60 -15.39 -21.37
C ASN A 333 -24.13 -15.54 -21.23
N ASP A 334 -24.59 -16.48 -20.40
CA ASP A 334 -25.99 -16.87 -20.25
C ASP A 334 -26.81 -15.93 -19.35
N GLY A 335 -26.27 -14.78 -18.94
CA GLY A 335 -26.95 -13.86 -18.04
C GLY A 335 -27.21 -14.44 -16.64
N GLY A 336 -26.53 -15.53 -16.24
CA GLY A 336 -26.81 -16.24 -15.01
C GLY A 336 -28.08 -17.10 -15.04
N ALA A 337 -28.69 -17.30 -16.21
CA ALA A 337 -29.93 -18.09 -16.34
C ALA A 337 -29.74 -19.55 -15.88
N GLY A 338 -28.58 -20.16 -16.18
CA GLY A 338 -28.26 -21.51 -15.71
C GLY A 338 -28.25 -21.61 -14.18
N MET A 339 -27.59 -20.66 -13.51
CA MET A 339 -27.58 -20.57 -12.04
C MET A 339 -29.00 -20.40 -11.48
N LEU A 340 -29.84 -19.54 -12.08
CA LEU A 340 -31.24 -19.36 -11.66
C LEU A 340 -32.02 -20.66 -11.77
N GLN A 341 -31.91 -21.37 -12.90
CA GLN A 341 -32.56 -22.67 -13.11
C GLN A 341 -32.10 -23.73 -12.11
N ALA A 342 -30.80 -23.79 -11.81
CA ALA A 342 -30.24 -24.71 -10.82
C ALA A 342 -30.79 -24.45 -9.41
N LEU A 343 -31.00 -23.18 -9.05
CA LEU A 343 -31.65 -22.77 -7.80
C LEU A 343 -33.16 -23.06 -7.78
N GLY A 344 -33.76 -23.39 -8.93
CA GLY A 344 -35.17 -23.75 -9.07
C GLY A 344 -36.05 -22.68 -9.72
N ALA A 345 -35.49 -21.52 -10.11
CA ALA A 345 -36.26 -20.51 -10.83
C ALA A 345 -36.78 -21.06 -12.15
N HIS A 346 -37.95 -20.60 -12.56
CA HIS A 346 -38.51 -20.92 -13.86
C HIS A 346 -38.09 -19.84 -14.86
N VAL A 347 -37.17 -20.19 -15.75
CA VAL A 347 -36.72 -19.32 -16.85
C VAL A 347 -37.17 -19.99 -18.13
N VAL A 348 -38.35 -19.61 -18.63
CA VAL A 348 -39.12 -20.43 -19.58
C VAL A 348 -39.39 -19.75 -20.91
N ASP A 349 -39.60 -20.57 -21.94
CA ASP A 349 -40.02 -20.19 -23.28
C ASP A 349 -41.54 -19.97 -23.40
N ASP A 350 -42.04 -19.77 -24.62
CA ASP A 350 -43.47 -19.56 -24.91
C ASP A 350 -44.34 -20.82 -24.71
N GLN A 351 -43.71 -21.99 -24.56
CA GLN A 351 -44.36 -23.26 -24.25
C GLN A 351 -44.38 -23.56 -22.74
N GLY A 352 -43.75 -22.70 -21.93
CA GLY A 352 -43.63 -22.90 -20.48
C GLY A 352 -42.54 -23.91 -20.10
N CYS A 353 -41.67 -24.28 -21.03
CA CYS A 353 -40.51 -25.15 -20.77
C CYS A 353 -39.29 -24.30 -20.40
N ASN A 354 -38.43 -24.80 -19.52
CA ASN A 354 -37.16 -24.11 -19.24
C ASN A 354 -36.34 -23.96 -20.52
N ILE A 355 -35.79 -22.76 -20.74
CA ILE A 355 -34.95 -22.47 -21.91
C ILE A 355 -33.71 -23.37 -21.94
N ALA A 356 -33.18 -23.58 -23.14
CA ALA A 356 -31.92 -24.28 -23.32
C ALA A 356 -30.75 -23.55 -22.61
N PRO A 357 -29.70 -24.27 -22.20
CA PRO A 357 -28.53 -23.65 -21.57
C PRO A 357 -27.82 -22.65 -22.50
N GLY A 358 -27.17 -21.65 -21.90
CA GLY A 358 -26.31 -20.71 -22.61
C GLY A 358 -27.02 -19.45 -23.11
N LEU A 359 -26.23 -18.53 -23.68
CA LEU A 359 -26.68 -17.29 -24.30
C LEU A 359 -27.72 -17.54 -25.42
N ALA A 360 -27.56 -18.62 -26.19
CA ALA A 360 -28.52 -18.96 -27.25
C ALA A 360 -29.94 -19.23 -26.71
N GLY A 361 -30.06 -19.78 -25.49
CA GLY A 361 -31.36 -19.99 -24.86
C GLY A 361 -32.10 -18.69 -24.55
N LEU A 362 -31.37 -17.59 -24.32
CA LEU A 362 -31.97 -16.29 -24.04
C LEU A 362 -32.72 -15.69 -25.23
N GLU A 363 -32.55 -16.22 -26.44
CA GLU A 363 -33.37 -15.81 -27.59
C GLU A 363 -34.87 -16.14 -27.37
N HIS A 364 -35.14 -17.23 -26.65
CA HIS A 364 -36.49 -17.78 -26.51
C HIS A 364 -37.15 -17.50 -25.17
N VAL A 365 -36.47 -16.81 -24.24
CA VAL A 365 -37.03 -16.54 -22.91
C VAL A 365 -38.23 -15.60 -23.00
N THR A 366 -39.34 -15.99 -22.36
CA THR A 366 -40.58 -15.19 -22.35
C THR A 366 -41.02 -14.79 -20.96
N SER A 367 -40.68 -15.57 -19.93
CA SER A 367 -41.01 -15.25 -18.54
C SER A 367 -40.00 -15.83 -17.54
N ILE A 368 -39.90 -15.15 -16.39
CA ILE A 368 -39.01 -15.52 -15.29
C ILE A 368 -39.80 -15.49 -13.99
N ASP A 369 -39.75 -16.58 -13.22
CA ASP A 369 -40.22 -16.66 -11.84
C ASP A 369 -39.07 -17.00 -10.90
N LEU A 370 -38.75 -16.07 -10.00
CA LEU A 370 -37.67 -16.17 -9.03
C LEU A 370 -38.09 -16.78 -7.69
N ALA A 371 -39.41 -16.92 -7.43
CA ALA A 371 -39.89 -17.33 -6.12
C ALA A 371 -39.32 -18.68 -5.63
N PRO A 372 -39.23 -19.73 -6.47
CA PRO A 372 -38.64 -21.00 -6.02
C PRO A 372 -37.15 -20.86 -5.67
N ALA A 373 -36.38 -20.08 -6.43
CA ALA A 373 -34.96 -19.84 -6.16
C ALA A 373 -34.74 -19.07 -4.86
N LEU A 374 -35.55 -18.04 -4.61
CA LEU A 374 -35.50 -17.27 -3.36
C LEU A 374 -35.84 -18.14 -2.15
N GLN A 375 -36.81 -19.05 -2.27
CA GLN A 375 -37.13 -20.02 -1.23
C GLN A 375 -36.00 -21.03 -1.00
N ALA A 376 -35.35 -21.50 -2.07
CA ALA A 376 -34.23 -22.44 -1.97
C ALA A 376 -32.99 -21.82 -1.28
N LEU A 377 -32.85 -20.50 -1.33
CA LEU A 377 -31.78 -19.76 -0.65
C LEU A 377 -32.00 -19.57 0.85
N ASP A 378 -33.21 -19.83 1.37
CA ASP A 378 -33.54 -19.80 2.81
C ASP A 378 -33.02 -18.54 3.55
N ASP A 379 -33.33 -17.35 3.01
CA ASP A 379 -32.88 -16.04 3.53
C ASP A 379 -31.35 -15.83 3.56
N ALA A 380 -30.55 -16.69 2.90
CA ALA A 380 -29.10 -16.53 2.83
C ALA A 380 -28.72 -15.20 2.16
N ARG A 381 -27.83 -14.45 2.82
CA ARG A 381 -27.28 -13.20 2.30
C ARG A 381 -26.23 -13.49 1.24
N ILE A 382 -26.39 -12.92 0.06
CA ILE A 382 -25.43 -13.09 -1.03
C ILE A 382 -24.58 -11.83 -1.17
N VAL A 383 -23.25 -11.99 -1.13
CA VAL A 383 -22.29 -10.91 -1.33
C VAL A 383 -21.44 -11.24 -2.55
N VAL A 384 -21.56 -10.41 -3.58
CA VAL A 384 -20.82 -10.58 -4.82
C VAL A 384 -19.54 -9.78 -4.75
N LEU A 385 -18.42 -10.45 -5.02
CA LEU A 385 -17.07 -9.88 -5.07
C LEU A 385 -16.74 -9.55 -6.52
N SER A 386 -16.79 -8.26 -6.87
CA SER A 386 -16.46 -7.81 -8.22
C SER A 386 -15.93 -6.39 -8.24
N ASP A 387 -14.78 -6.19 -8.87
CA ASP A 387 -14.18 -4.87 -9.12
C ASP A 387 -14.48 -4.35 -10.54
N VAL A 388 -15.46 -4.94 -11.23
CA VAL A 388 -15.89 -4.56 -12.58
C VAL A 388 -17.16 -3.72 -12.52
N GLU A 389 -17.19 -2.56 -13.16
CA GLU A 389 -18.35 -1.65 -13.17
C GLU A 389 -19.24 -1.78 -14.42
N ASN A 390 -18.93 -2.70 -15.34
CA ASN A 390 -19.66 -2.86 -16.58
C ASN A 390 -21.15 -3.20 -16.36
N PRO A 391 -22.09 -2.50 -17.02
CA PRO A 391 -23.51 -2.85 -16.99
C PRO A 391 -23.79 -4.16 -17.75
N LEU A 392 -25.03 -4.65 -17.68
CA LEU A 392 -25.42 -5.89 -18.36
C LEU A 392 -25.30 -5.78 -19.89
N VAL A 393 -25.76 -4.68 -20.46
CA VAL A 393 -25.95 -4.50 -21.92
C VAL A 393 -25.33 -3.21 -22.47
N GLY A 394 -25.27 -3.10 -23.80
CA GLY A 394 -24.82 -1.91 -24.52
C GLY A 394 -23.32 -1.84 -24.77
N ARG A 395 -22.81 -0.68 -25.17
CA ARG A 395 -21.42 -0.51 -25.62
C ARG A 395 -20.35 -0.83 -24.56
N ARG A 396 -20.71 -0.72 -23.28
CA ARG A 396 -19.86 -1.12 -22.15
C ARG A 396 -20.40 -2.38 -21.47
N GLY A 397 -21.34 -3.07 -22.10
CA GLY A 397 -22.04 -4.23 -21.56
C GLY A 397 -21.18 -5.50 -21.52
N ALA A 398 -21.74 -6.55 -20.94
CA ALA A 398 -21.05 -7.82 -20.74
C ALA A 398 -20.50 -8.40 -22.06
N LEU A 399 -21.34 -8.47 -23.10
CA LEU A 399 -20.98 -9.07 -24.38
C LEU A 399 -19.98 -8.22 -25.17
N ALA A 400 -20.19 -6.90 -25.19
CA ALA A 400 -19.33 -5.97 -25.94
C ALA A 400 -17.89 -5.93 -25.39
N VAL A 401 -17.72 -6.05 -24.07
CA VAL A 401 -16.40 -5.93 -23.43
C VAL A 401 -15.73 -7.28 -23.21
N PHE A 402 -16.47 -8.31 -22.80
CA PHE A 402 -15.92 -9.61 -22.42
C PHE A 402 -16.33 -10.76 -23.34
N GLY A 403 -17.17 -10.53 -24.33
CA GLY A 403 -17.64 -11.58 -25.24
C GLY A 403 -16.52 -12.14 -26.12
N GLY A 404 -15.66 -11.27 -26.65
CA GLY A 404 -14.58 -11.64 -27.57
C GLY A 404 -13.61 -12.67 -26.99
N GLN A 405 -13.13 -12.44 -25.78
CA GLN A 405 -12.22 -13.37 -25.08
C GLN A 405 -12.85 -14.74 -24.77
N LYS A 406 -14.20 -14.83 -24.78
CA LYS A 406 -14.95 -16.09 -24.54
C LYS A 406 -15.30 -16.82 -25.85
N GLY A 407 -15.05 -16.20 -27.01
CA GLY A 407 -15.30 -16.78 -28.33
C GLY A 407 -16.41 -16.13 -29.15
N LEU A 408 -17.08 -15.08 -28.65
CA LEU A 408 -18.02 -14.32 -29.49
C LEU A 408 -17.26 -13.55 -30.60
N PRO A 409 -17.84 -13.39 -31.79
CA PRO A 409 -17.17 -12.73 -32.90
C PRO A 409 -17.06 -11.21 -32.65
N ALA A 410 -15.95 -10.78 -32.05
CA ALA A 410 -15.71 -9.39 -31.64
C ALA A 410 -15.76 -8.40 -32.82
N ASP A 411 -15.38 -8.86 -34.02
CA ASP A 411 -15.34 -8.05 -35.24
C ASP A 411 -16.69 -8.02 -35.98
N ASP A 412 -17.68 -8.82 -35.56
CA ASP A 412 -19.02 -8.85 -36.15
C ASP A 412 -20.02 -8.08 -35.26
N ALA A 413 -20.14 -6.78 -35.54
CA ALA A 413 -21.04 -5.90 -34.83
C ALA A 413 -22.52 -6.30 -34.95
N GLU A 414 -22.93 -6.96 -36.04
CA GLU A 414 -24.33 -7.36 -36.23
C GLU A 414 -24.66 -8.57 -35.36
N ALA A 415 -23.77 -9.57 -35.32
CA ALA A 415 -23.90 -10.73 -34.44
C ALA A 415 -23.90 -10.34 -32.95
N LEU A 416 -23.01 -9.44 -32.54
CA LEU A 416 -22.97 -8.93 -31.16
C LEU A 416 -24.24 -8.15 -30.80
N ASN A 417 -24.72 -7.27 -31.69
CA ASN A 417 -25.96 -6.53 -31.44
C ASN A 417 -27.18 -7.45 -31.32
N ARG A 418 -27.23 -8.53 -32.11
CA ARG A 418 -28.29 -9.55 -31.99
C ARG A 418 -28.24 -10.22 -30.62
N CYS A 419 -27.07 -10.68 -30.19
CA CYS A 419 -26.90 -11.31 -28.87
C CYS A 419 -27.21 -10.33 -27.72
N ASP A 420 -26.77 -9.07 -27.82
CA ASP A 420 -27.06 -8.04 -26.81
C ASP A 420 -28.57 -7.76 -26.74
N SER A 421 -29.30 -7.86 -27.86
CA SER A 421 -30.76 -7.71 -27.86
C SER A 421 -31.47 -8.82 -27.07
N TRP A 422 -30.96 -10.05 -27.09
CA TRP A 422 -31.45 -11.14 -26.23
C TRP A 422 -31.21 -10.83 -24.76
N MET A 423 -30.01 -10.34 -24.43
CA MET A 423 -29.64 -9.92 -23.08
C MET A 423 -30.52 -8.75 -22.57
N VAL A 424 -30.88 -7.81 -23.46
CA VAL A 424 -31.83 -6.71 -23.15
C VAL A 424 -33.21 -7.28 -22.82
N GLY A 425 -33.71 -8.22 -23.62
CA GLY A 425 -34.99 -8.89 -23.38
C GLY A 425 -35.00 -9.60 -22.03
N TYR A 426 -33.98 -10.42 -21.78
CA TYR A 426 -33.77 -11.12 -20.51
C TYR A 426 -33.71 -10.16 -19.32
N GLY A 427 -32.93 -9.08 -19.40
CA GLY A 427 -32.82 -8.10 -18.32
C GLY A 427 -34.14 -7.40 -17.98
N ARG A 428 -35.00 -7.14 -18.98
CA ARG A 428 -36.36 -6.61 -18.73
C ARG A 428 -37.26 -7.62 -18.00
N LEU A 429 -37.12 -8.91 -18.33
CA LEU A 429 -37.84 -9.97 -17.63
C LEU A 429 -37.34 -10.13 -16.18
N LEU A 430 -36.03 -9.98 -15.94
CA LEU A 430 -35.49 -9.92 -14.59
C LEU A 430 -36.08 -8.74 -13.80
N ASP A 431 -36.17 -7.55 -14.39
CA ASP A 431 -36.79 -6.39 -13.73
C ASP A 431 -38.25 -6.67 -13.31
N ALA A 432 -39.03 -7.30 -14.20
CA ALA A 432 -40.40 -7.70 -13.90
C ALA A 432 -40.46 -8.75 -12.77
N ALA A 433 -39.56 -9.75 -12.79
CA ALA A 433 -39.50 -10.79 -11.78
C ALA A 433 -39.07 -10.24 -10.41
N ILE A 434 -38.12 -9.30 -10.37
CA ILE A 434 -37.71 -8.58 -9.15
C ILE A 434 -38.88 -7.81 -8.56
N ALA A 435 -39.64 -7.08 -9.39
CA ALA A 435 -40.81 -6.36 -8.94
C ALA A 435 -41.87 -7.31 -8.33
N GLY A 436 -42.10 -8.46 -8.97
CA GLY A 436 -42.98 -9.51 -8.47
C GLY A 436 -42.54 -10.08 -7.12
N ALA A 437 -41.26 -10.46 -7.00
CA ALA A 437 -40.71 -11.02 -5.77
C ALA A 437 -40.72 -10.01 -4.60
N ARG A 438 -40.48 -8.71 -4.88
CA ARG A 438 -40.63 -7.63 -3.88
C ARG A 438 -42.08 -7.47 -3.42
N ALA A 439 -43.04 -7.51 -4.35
CA ALA A 439 -44.46 -7.41 -4.01
C ALA A 439 -44.94 -8.59 -3.14
N GLN A 440 -44.31 -9.76 -3.28
CA GLN A 440 -44.57 -10.94 -2.46
C GLN A 440 -43.80 -10.95 -1.12
N GLY A 441 -42.91 -9.97 -0.88
CA GLY A 441 -42.08 -9.91 0.31
C GLY A 441 -40.97 -10.96 0.38
N LEU A 442 -40.59 -11.57 -0.76
CA LEU A 442 -39.56 -12.61 -0.84
C LEU A 442 -38.14 -12.03 -0.94
N LEU A 443 -37.99 -10.80 -1.42
CA LEU A 443 -36.70 -10.10 -1.53
C LEU A 443 -36.50 -9.19 -0.32
N ARG A 444 -35.52 -9.49 0.51
CA ARG A 444 -34.99 -8.55 1.50
C ARG A 444 -33.94 -7.67 0.86
N THR A 445 -34.11 -6.37 0.95
CA THR A 445 -33.07 -5.41 0.59
C THR A 445 -32.40 -4.96 1.87
N SER A 446 -31.07 -4.95 1.91
CA SER A 446 -30.34 -4.40 3.06
C SER A 446 -30.66 -2.91 3.20
N GLU A 447 -30.76 -2.44 4.45
CA GLU A 447 -31.00 -1.03 4.74
C GLU A 447 -29.90 -0.18 4.08
N GLY A 448 -30.29 0.73 3.17
CA GLY A 448 -29.37 1.60 2.43
C GLY A 448 -28.84 1.02 1.10
N ALA A 449 -29.28 -0.16 0.68
CA ALA A 449 -28.96 -0.68 -0.65
C ALA A 449 -29.48 0.26 -1.74
N ARG A 450 -28.63 0.58 -2.74
CA ARG A 450 -29.02 1.42 -3.87
C ARG A 450 -30.15 0.74 -4.64
N THR A 451 -31.32 1.36 -4.67
CA THR A 451 -32.43 0.89 -5.51
C THR A 451 -32.24 1.39 -6.93
N PHE A 452 -31.98 0.48 -7.86
CA PHE A 452 -31.90 0.79 -9.28
C PHE A 452 -33.27 0.54 -9.95
N GLY A 453 -33.58 1.35 -10.96
CA GLY A 453 -34.81 1.20 -11.74
C GLY A 453 -34.79 0.01 -12.71
N SER A 454 -33.61 -0.43 -13.14
CA SER A 454 -33.42 -1.58 -14.03
C SER A 454 -32.05 -2.21 -13.84
N VAL A 455 -31.97 -3.55 -13.82
CA VAL A 455 -30.71 -4.31 -13.76
C VAL A 455 -29.83 -4.10 -14.98
N LEU A 456 -30.41 -3.67 -16.11
CA LEU A 456 -29.70 -3.47 -17.38
C LEU A 456 -28.50 -2.52 -17.26
N GLY A 457 -28.63 -1.49 -16.42
CA GLY A 457 -27.65 -0.40 -16.29
C GLY A 457 -26.89 -0.38 -14.96
N VAL A 458 -27.10 -1.36 -14.08
CA VAL A 458 -26.43 -1.38 -12.78
C VAL A 458 -24.94 -1.65 -12.96
N PRO A 459 -24.05 -0.81 -12.41
CA PRO A 459 -22.61 -1.09 -12.45
C PRO A 459 -22.30 -2.45 -11.82
N GLY A 460 -21.59 -3.31 -12.55
CA GLY A 460 -21.26 -4.67 -12.14
C GLY A 460 -22.29 -5.73 -12.52
N ALA A 461 -23.47 -5.36 -13.04
CA ALA A 461 -24.46 -6.33 -13.53
C ALA A 461 -23.95 -7.16 -14.72
N GLY A 462 -23.01 -6.62 -15.50
CA GLY A 462 -22.39 -7.34 -16.61
C GLY A 462 -21.27 -8.31 -16.21
N ALA A 463 -20.88 -8.33 -14.93
CA ALA A 463 -19.84 -9.23 -14.46
C ALA A 463 -20.19 -10.70 -14.76
N ALA A 464 -19.17 -11.48 -15.12
CA ALA A 464 -19.27 -12.89 -15.49
C ALA A 464 -20.38 -13.19 -16.54
N GLY A 465 -20.48 -12.37 -17.59
CA GLY A 465 -21.43 -12.63 -18.67
C GLY A 465 -22.89 -12.38 -18.29
N GLY A 466 -23.13 -11.49 -17.32
CA GLY A 466 -24.46 -11.15 -16.82
C GLY A 466 -24.89 -11.93 -15.57
N LEU A 467 -24.05 -12.83 -15.05
CA LEU A 467 -24.30 -13.50 -13.77
C LEU A 467 -24.47 -12.48 -12.62
N GLY A 468 -23.75 -11.35 -12.67
CA GLY A 468 -23.96 -10.24 -11.72
C GLY A 468 -25.41 -9.74 -11.70
N ALA A 469 -26.06 -9.62 -12.86
CA ALA A 469 -27.47 -9.21 -12.96
C ALA A 469 -28.43 -10.23 -12.34
N ALA A 470 -28.20 -11.53 -12.55
CA ALA A 470 -29.01 -12.58 -11.95
C ALA A 470 -28.85 -12.63 -10.41
N LEU A 471 -27.63 -12.45 -9.90
CA LEU A 471 -27.38 -12.38 -8.46
C LEU A 471 -28.05 -11.14 -7.84
N LEU A 472 -27.98 -9.99 -8.51
CA LEU A 472 -28.75 -8.81 -8.13
C LEU A 472 -30.26 -9.07 -8.12
N ALA A 473 -30.77 -9.86 -9.06
CA ALA A 473 -32.17 -10.24 -9.10
C ALA A 473 -32.60 -11.12 -7.91
N LEU A 474 -31.65 -11.87 -7.33
CA LEU A 474 -31.80 -12.61 -6.09
C LEU A 474 -31.57 -11.77 -4.82
N GLY A 475 -31.33 -10.46 -4.95
CA GLY A 475 -31.13 -9.54 -3.83
C GLY A 475 -29.69 -9.45 -3.32
N ALA A 476 -28.70 -9.89 -4.11
CA ALA A 476 -27.30 -9.85 -3.70
C ALA A 476 -26.75 -8.41 -3.56
N GLU A 477 -25.74 -8.26 -2.70
CA GLU A 477 -24.96 -7.04 -2.55
C GLU A 477 -23.70 -7.10 -3.40
N LEU A 478 -23.50 -6.16 -4.31
CA LEU A 478 -22.21 -5.97 -4.99
C LEU A 478 -21.24 -5.20 -4.07
N ARG A 479 -20.07 -5.78 -3.83
CA ARG A 479 -18.97 -5.16 -3.08
C ARG A 479 -17.67 -5.27 -3.86
N SER A 480 -16.75 -4.34 -3.58
CA SER A 480 -15.38 -4.45 -4.07
C SER A 480 -14.79 -5.76 -3.58
N GLY A 481 -14.21 -6.51 -4.51
CA GLY A 481 -13.64 -7.82 -4.23
C GLY A 481 -12.44 -7.68 -3.30
N VAL A 482 -11.47 -6.85 -3.68
CA VAL A 482 -10.29 -6.60 -2.85
C VAL A 482 -10.62 -6.13 -1.42
N GLU A 483 -11.49 -5.13 -1.25
CA GLU A 483 -11.78 -4.61 0.11
C GLU A 483 -12.44 -5.67 0.99
N THR A 484 -13.34 -6.47 0.42
CA THR A 484 -14.01 -7.54 1.16
C THR A 484 -13.04 -8.67 1.49
N VAL A 485 -12.16 -9.05 0.57
CA VAL A 485 -11.12 -10.06 0.82
C VAL A 485 -10.20 -9.58 1.94
N LEU A 486 -9.72 -8.33 1.90
CA LEU A 486 -8.87 -7.74 2.95
C LEU A 486 -9.53 -7.75 4.33
N ASP A 487 -10.84 -7.56 4.40
CA ASP A 487 -11.61 -7.70 5.65
C ASP A 487 -11.66 -9.16 6.13
N LEU A 488 -11.90 -10.12 5.23
CA LEU A 488 -12.03 -11.54 5.57
C LEU A 488 -10.72 -12.16 6.05
N VAL A 489 -9.59 -11.72 5.48
CA VAL A 489 -8.24 -12.19 5.85
C VAL A 489 -7.62 -11.41 7.02
N GLY A 490 -8.35 -10.42 7.59
CA GLY A 490 -7.87 -9.66 8.74
C GLY A 490 -6.65 -8.78 8.47
N PHE A 491 -6.54 -8.19 7.27
CA PHE A 491 -5.38 -7.38 6.87
C PHE A 491 -5.06 -6.25 7.86
N ASP A 492 -6.09 -5.57 8.35
CA ASP A 492 -5.99 -4.43 9.26
C ASP A 492 -5.30 -4.76 10.60
N GLU A 493 -5.37 -6.01 11.05
CA GLU A 493 -4.69 -6.46 12.26
C GLU A 493 -3.20 -6.67 12.01
N HIS A 494 -2.86 -7.25 10.86
CA HIS A 494 -1.49 -7.58 10.46
C HIS A 494 -0.67 -6.32 10.10
N VAL A 495 -1.30 -5.31 9.50
CA VAL A 495 -0.59 -4.12 9.00
C VAL A 495 -0.20 -3.12 10.09
N ARG A 496 -0.76 -3.18 11.29
CA ARG A 496 -0.56 -2.15 12.34
C ARG A 496 0.88 -2.00 12.79
N ASP A 497 1.59 -3.11 12.94
CA ASP A 497 2.91 -3.14 13.57
C ASP A 497 4.06 -3.40 12.58
N VAL A 498 3.80 -3.27 11.28
CA VAL A 498 4.82 -3.48 10.26
C VAL A 498 5.65 -2.22 10.00
N ASP A 499 6.87 -2.41 9.54
CA ASP A 499 7.74 -1.36 9.03
C ASP A 499 7.49 -1.10 7.53
N LEU A 500 7.18 -2.14 6.76
CA LEU A 500 7.02 -2.10 5.31
C LEU A 500 5.89 -3.05 4.86
N VAL A 501 5.08 -2.60 3.91
CA VAL A 501 4.14 -3.45 3.16
C VAL A 501 4.68 -3.63 1.75
N ILE A 502 4.75 -4.88 1.29
CA ILE A 502 5.05 -5.21 -0.10
C ILE A 502 3.83 -5.88 -0.72
N THR A 503 3.37 -5.31 -1.83
CA THR A 503 2.28 -5.87 -2.64
C THR A 503 2.76 -6.04 -4.08
N GLY A 504 1.90 -6.52 -4.98
CA GLY A 504 2.31 -6.74 -6.35
C GLY A 504 1.26 -7.45 -7.19
N GLU A 505 1.45 -7.42 -8.50
CA GLU A 505 0.65 -8.13 -9.49
C GLU A 505 1.44 -8.29 -10.80
N GLY A 506 0.93 -9.11 -11.73
CA GLY A 506 1.59 -9.33 -13.02
C GLY A 506 1.77 -8.08 -13.90
N ASN A 507 0.83 -7.13 -13.89
CA ASN A 507 0.94 -5.89 -14.64
C ASN A 507 0.19 -4.75 -13.95
N MET A 508 0.85 -3.62 -13.75
CA MET A 508 0.28 -2.47 -13.06
C MET A 508 -0.03 -1.31 -14.02
N ASP A 509 -1.30 -0.94 -14.12
CA ASP A 509 -1.80 0.07 -15.04
C ASP A 509 -2.96 0.90 -14.44
N GLU A 510 -3.64 1.73 -15.24
CA GLU A 510 -4.79 2.52 -14.77
C GLU A 510 -5.96 1.65 -14.26
N GLN A 511 -6.10 0.41 -14.73
CA GLN A 511 -7.12 -0.50 -14.19
C GLN A 511 -6.74 -0.95 -12.78
N SER A 512 -5.45 -1.09 -12.50
CA SER A 512 -4.97 -1.35 -11.14
C SER A 512 -5.38 -0.22 -10.19
N ALA A 513 -5.18 1.05 -10.63
CA ALA A 513 -5.63 2.24 -9.91
C ALA A 513 -7.16 2.27 -9.66
N ALA A 514 -7.94 1.66 -10.55
CA ALA A 514 -9.39 1.57 -10.44
C ALA A 514 -9.89 0.62 -9.33
N GLY A 515 -9.00 -0.03 -8.58
CA GLY A 515 -9.36 -0.77 -7.36
C GLY A 515 -9.00 -2.25 -7.37
N LYS A 516 -7.90 -2.64 -8.03
CA LYS A 516 -7.38 -4.01 -7.92
C LYS A 516 -6.65 -4.25 -6.60
N ALA A 517 -6.33 -5.52 -6.36
CA ALA A 517 -5.62 -6.05 -5.21
C ALA A 517 -4.50 -5.13 -4.66
N PRO A 518 -3.45 -4.75 -5.43
CA PRO A 518 -2.35 -3.94 -4.90
C PRO A 518 -2.75 -2.56 -4.40
N VAL A 519 -3.73 -1.94 -5.06
CA VAL A 519 -4.22 -0.60 -4.71
C VAL A 519 -5.12 -0.64 -3.48
N GLY A 520 -5.94 -1.69 -3.31
CA GLY A 520 -6.68 -1.91 -2.07
C GLY A 520 -5.74 -2.07 -0.86
N VAL A 521 -4.68 -2.88 -1.01
CA VAL A 521 -3.63 -3.02 0.02
C VAL A 521 -2.99 -1.68 0.33
N ALA A 522 -2.62 -0.91 -0.70
CA ALA A 522 -1.98 0.39 -0.52
C ALA A 522 -2.87 1.37 0.25
N ARG A 523 -4.13 1.52 -0.16
CA ARG A 523 -5.12 2.37 0.51
C ARG A 523 -5.28 2.00 1.98
N ARG A 524 -5.39 0.70 2.29
CA ARG A 524 -5.55 0.19 3.66
C ARG A 524 -4.29 0.43 4.49
N ALA A 525 -3.11 0.12 3.95
CA ALA A 525 -1.83 0.37 4.61
C ALA A 525 -1.62 1.86 4.96
N LYS A 526 -2.04 2.77 4.08
CA LYS A 526 -1.94 4.23 4.31
C LYS A 526 -2.81 4.73 5.45
N ARG A 527 -3.92 4.08 5.78
CA ARG A 527 -4.71 4.41 6.99
C ARG A 527 -3.89 4.25 8.27
N TYR A 528 -2.84 3.42 8.24
CA TYR A 528 -1.91 3.16 9.34
C TYR A 528 -0.54 3.84 9.14
N GLY A 529 -0.40 4.73 8.15
CA GLY A 529 0.83 5.45 7.86
C GLY A 529 1.99 4.56 7.40
N LYS A 530 1.68 3.38 6.83
CA LYS A 530 2.72 2.42 6.40
C LYS A 530 3.23 2.72 5.00
N PRO A 531 4.54 2.57 4.75
CA PRO A 531 5.08 2.63 3.40
C PRO A 531 4.75 1.35 2.63
N VAL A 532 4.50 1.49 1.33
CA VAL A 532 4.00 0.47 0.43
C VAL A 532 4.86 0.42 -0.82
N VAL A 533 5.48 -0.73 -1.08
CA VAL A 533 6.20 -1.02 -2.32
C VAL A 533 5.41 -2.02 -3.13
N ALA A 534 5.17 -1.76 -4.41
CA ALA A 534 4.59 -2.70 -5.34
C ALA A 534 5.69 -3.36 -6.19
N VAL A 535 5.80 -4.68 -6.17
CA VAL A 535 6.64 -5.45 -7.09
C VAL A 535 5.78 -5.98 -8.25
N VAL A 536 6.12 -5.65 -9.49
CA VAL A 536 5.22 -5.87 -10.64
C VAL A 536 5.92 -6.52 -11.82
N GLY A 537 5.22 -7.37 -12.57
CA GLY A 537 5.76 -8.01 -13.78
C GLY A 537 6.03 -6.98 -14.89
N GLY A 538 5.02 -6.17 -15.17
CA GLY A 538 5.07 -5.01 -16.05
C GLY A 538 4.38 -3.80 -15.44
N ARG A 539 4.54 -2.64 -16.09
CA ARG A 539 3.82 -1.42 -15.72
C ARG A 539 3.49 -0.57 -16.94
N ALA A 540 2.43 0.22 -16.84
CA ALA A 540 2.16 1.31 -17.77
C ALA A 540 3.21 2.44 -17.64
N ASP A 541 3.30 3.27 -18.68
CA ASP A 541 4.21 4.42 -18.70
C ASP A 541 3.84 5.43 -17.62
N ASN A 542 2.54 5.74 -17.49
CA ASN A 542 1.99 6.62 -16.48
C ASN A 542 1.41 5.82 -15.30
N LEU A 543 1.82 6.18 -14.09
CA LEU A 543 1.38 5.58 -12.82
C LEU A 543 0.87 6.62 -11.81
N ASP A 544 0.62 7.87 -12.23
CA ASP A 544 0.17 8.94 -11.33
C ASP A 544 -1.06 8.51 -10.52
N ALA A 545 -2.05 7.93 -11.19
CA ALA A 545 -3.26 7.41 -10.58
C ALA A 545 -2.99 6.27 -9.58
N VAL A 546 -1.90 5.51 -9.71
CA VAL A 546 -1.53 4.45 -8.74
C VAL A 546 -0.89 5.07 -7.51
N TYR A 547 0.03 6.03 -7.69
CA TYR A 547 0.68 6.73 -6.59
C TYR A 547 -0.32 7.55 -5.76
N GLU A 548 -1.30 8.19 -6.40
CA GLU A 548 -2.40 8.89 -5.72
C GLU A 548 -3.22 7.97 -4.79
N GLN A 549 -3.23 6.66 -5.04
CA GLN A 549 -3.95 5.68 -4.23
C GLN A 549 -3.11 5.11 -3.09
N GLY A 550 -1.86 5.54 -2.94
CA GLY A 550 -1.04 5.25 -1.78
C GLY A 550 0.08 4.23 -1.98
N VAL A 551 0.39 3.82 -3.21
CA VAL A 551 1.66 3.13 -3.47
C VAL A 551 2.78 4.17 -3.38
N ASP A 552 3.91 3.88 -2.72
CA ASP A 552 5.04 4.83 -2.63
C ASP A 552 6.11 4.55 -3.69
N LEU A 553 6.25 3.29 -4.09
CA LEU A 553 7.28 2.85 -5.03
C LEU A 553 6.78 1.65 -5.85
N VAL A 554 6.94 1.71 -7.17
CA VAL A 554 6.67 0.58 -8.07
C VAL A 554 8.01 0.07 -8.63
N LEU A 555 8.29 -1.22 -8.42
CA LEU A 555 9.49 -1.92 -8.89
C LEU A 555 9.09 -3.00 -9.90
N THR A 556 9.56 -2.87 -11.14
CA THR A 556 9.43 -3.96 -12.12
C THR A 556 10.40 -5.08 -11.80
N ILE A 557 9.94 -6.33 -11.79
CA ILE A 557 10.79 -7.48 -11.40
C ILE A 557 11.83 -7.86 -12.46
N CYS A 558 11.63 -7.46 -13.71
CA CYS A 558 12.51 -7.81 -14.83
C CYS A 558 13.93 -7.25 -14.66
N ARG A 559 14.91 -8.12 -14.34
CA ARG A 559 16.31 -7.74 -14.05
C ARG A 559 17.13 -7.33 -15.27
N LYS A 560 16.71 -7.76 -16.46
CA LYS A 560 17.38 -7.53 -17.76
C LYS A 560 16.35 -7.58 -18.89
N PRO A 561 16.65 -7.05 -20.08
CA PRO A 561 15.79 -7.22 -21.25
C PRO A 561 15.53 -8.71 -21.52
N MET A 562 14.25 -9.09 -21.63
CA MET A 562 13.80 -10.45 -21.91
C MET A 562 12.47 -10.42 -22.68
N GLY A 563 12.21 -11.47 -23.46
CA GLY A 563 10.92 -11.64 -24.13
C GLY A 563 9.82 -12.07 -23.16
N LEU A 564 8.55 -11.86 -23.52
CA LEU A 564 7.41 -12.14 -22.64
C LEU A 564 7.33 -13.62 -22.20
N GLU A 565 7.57 -14.56 -23.11
CA GLU A 565 7.56 -16.00 -22.78
C GLU A 565 8.58 -16.33 -21.69
N LEU A 566 9.78 -15.76 -21.78
CA LEU A 566 10.83 -15.96 -20.77
C LEU A 566 10.51 -15.22 -19.47
N ALA A 567 9.83 -14.08 -19.53
CA ALA A 567 9.40 -13.34 -18.34
C ALA A 567 8.28 -14.07 -17.59
N LEU A 568 7.41 -14.80 -18.31
CA LEU A 568 6.35 -15.62 -17.74
C LEU A 568 6.82 -17.00 -17.27
N ASP A 569 8.01 -17.45 -17.71
CA ASP A 569 8.59 -18.70 -17.21
C ASP A 569 8.71 -18.65 -15.67
N PRO A 570 8.15 -19.63 -14.94
CA PRO A 570 8.14 -19.59 -13.48
C PRO A 570 9.53 -19.52 -12.85
N GLN A 571 10.57 -20.13 -13.44
CA GLN A 571 11.92 -20.11 -12.85
C GLN A 571 12.56 -18.72 -12.97
N GLU A 572 12.41 -18.08 -14.12
CA GLU A 572 12.87 -16.70 -14.31
C GLU A 572 12.06 -15.71 -13.47
N ALA A 573 10.74 -15.86 -13.41
CA ALA A 573 9.87 -15.03 -12.57
C ALA A 573 10.23 -15.13 -11.08
N ILE A 574 10.47 -16.35 -10.57
CA ILE A 574 10.96 -16.57 -9.19
C ILE A 574 12.27 -15.82 -8.97
N THR A 575 13.25 -15.99 -9.85
CA THR A 575 14.56 -15.34 -9.70
C THR A 575 14.44 -13.81 -9.72
N ASN A 576 13.58 -13.28 -10.59
CA ASN A 576 13.27 -11.86 -10.70
C ASN A 576 12.62 -11.30 -9.43
N LEU A 577 11.65 -12.03 -8.86
CA LEU A 577 10.95 -11.64 -7.63
C LEU A 577 11.87 -11.62 -6.40
N ILE A 578 12.82 -12.55 -6.29
CA ILE A 578 13.82 -12.53 -5.21
C ILE A 578 14.63 -11.22 -5.27
N CYS A 579 15.11 -10.84 -6.45
CA CYS A 579 15.83 -9.57 -6.62
C CYS A 579 14.95 -8.35 -6.37
N ALA A 580 13.65 -8.42 -6.68
CA ALA A 580 12.70 -7.36 -6.37
C ALA A 580 12.48 -7.21 -4.86
N GLY A 581 12.39 -8.31 -4.11
CA GLY A 581 12.32 -8.28 -2.63
C GLY A 581 13.58 -7.66 -2.01
N GLU A 582 14.76 -7.99 -2.54
CA GLU A 582 16.02 -7.34 -2.13
C GLU A 582 15.98 -5.83 -2.40
N SER A 583 15.53 -5.44 -3.60
CA SER A 583 15.45 -4.04 -4.02
C SER A 583 14.45 -3.24 -3.18
N ALA A 584 13.31 -3.84 -2.81
CA ALA A 584 12.32 -3.23 -1.95
C ALA A 584 12.90 -2.94 -0.55
N ALA A 585 13.58 -3.92 0.06
CA ALA A 585 14.22 -3.74 1.37
C ALA A 585 15.34 -2.68 1.32
N ARG A 586 16.20 -2.70 0.30
CA ARG A 586 17.25 -1.67 0.12
C ARG A 586 16.66 -0.27 -0.07
N SER A 587 15.58 -0.15 -0.83
CA SER A 587 14.90 1.13 -1.05
C SER A 587 14.30 1.69 0.24
N TYR A 588 13.76 0.82 1.09
CA TYR A 588 13.28 1.23 2.41
C TYR A 588 14.39 1.78 3.31
N ASP A 589 15.57 1.14 3.33
CA ASP A 589 16.71 1.66 4.09
C ASP A 589 17.23 2.98 3.50
N LEU A 590 17.25 3.13 2.17
CA LEU A 590 17.65 4.38 1.50
C LEU A 590 16.77 5.57 1.91
N ALA A 591 15.45 5.37 2.05
CA ALA A 591 14.53 6.42 2.50
C ALA A 591 14.72 6.82 3.99
N ARG A 592 15.63 6.16 4.71
CA ARG A 592 15.94 6.40 6.13
C ARG A 592 17.38 6.86 6.37
N LEU A 593 18.18 6.95 5.31
CA LEU A 593 19.42 7.72 5.28
C LEU A 593 19.07 9.21 5.16
#